data_AF-A0AAW0WKG1-F1
#
_entry.id   AF-A0AAW0WKG1-F1
#
_cell.length_a   1.000
_cell.length_b   1.000
_cell.length_c   1.000
_cell.angle_alpha   90.00
_cell.angle_beta   90.00
_cell.angle_gamma   90.00
#
_symmetry.space_group_name_H-M   'P 1'
#
loop_
_entity.id
_entity.type
_entity.pdbx_description
1 polymer ?
#
loop_
_entity_poly.entity_id
_entity_poly.type
_entity_poly.pdbx_seq_one_letter_code
_entity_poly.pdbx_strand_id
1 'polypeptide(L)'
;MLQNLPCRHIMIMVESTDNKVRQQTKRLKDADIVNFFAVGSQKTISKVLDAATANDMFGRKYAWYALSKDTDDIQCGCENASVVFMWPRISPDTRGRLTMLQKDFQLSATPAIDSAFYFDYAIRGIKAAANLAKSGKYSSFTYL
;
A
#
# COMPACT_ATOMS: atom_id res chain seq x y z
N MET A 1 -11.64 22.47 15.14
CA MET A 1 -10.41 23.23 15.39
C MET A 1 -9.24 22.49 14.75
N LEU A 2 -8.92 22.81 13.50
CA LEU A 2 -7.69 22.46 12.75
C LEU A 2 -7.80 23.05 11.32
N GLN A 3 -8.28 24.30 11.23
CA GLN A 3 -8.30 25.05 9.97
C GLN A 3 -7.10 25.99 9.97
N ASN A 4 -6.31 25.97 8.91
CA ASN A 4 -5.16 26.86 8.64
C ASN A 4 -3.84 26.57 9.39
N LEU A 5 -3.57 25.32 9.79
CA LEU A 5 -2.21 24.91 10.11
C LEU A 5 -1.51 24.44 8.82
N PRO A 6 -0.37 25.04 8.43
CA PRO A 6 0.40 24.53 7.31
C PRO A 6 0.90 23.12 7.64
N CYS A 7 0.24 22.11 7.09
CA CYS A 7 0.71 20.73 7.18
C CYS A 7 1.93 20.58 6.26
N ARG A 8 3.12 20.48 6.87
CA ARG A 8 4.35 20.14 6.14
C ARG A 8 4.32 18.65 5.79
N HIS A 9 3.87 18.31 4.59
CA HIS A 9 3.94 16.94 4.06
C HIS A 9 5.33 16.68 3.50
N ILE A 10 6.00 15.65 4.01
CA ILE A 10 7.31 15.20 3.52
C ILE A 10 7.15 13.78 3.00
N MET A 11 7.33 13.61 1.69
CA MET A 11 7.34 12.29 1.04
C MET A 11 8.79 11.94 0.72
N ILE A 12 9.29 10.87 1.32
CA ILE A 12 10.65 10.38 1.07
C ILE A 12 10.63 8.87 0.87
N MET A 13 11.49 8.41 -0.02
CA MET A 13 11.72 6.98 -0.21
C MET A 13 12.46 6.41 1.00
N VAL A 14 12.09 5.21 1.42
CA VAL A 14 12.76 4.50 2.50
C VAL A 14 14.17 4.11 2.06
N GLU A 15 15.15 4.37 2.91
CA GLU A 15 16.54 4.02 2.65
C GLU A 15 16.75 2.49 2.54
N SER A 16 17.80 2.09 1.83
CA SER A 16 18.03 0.68 1.48
C SER A 16 18.58 -0.18 2.63
N THR A 17 19.31 0.41 3.57
CA THR A 17 19.97 -0.31 4.67
C THR A 17 19.40 0.09 6.03
N ASP A 18 19.33 -0.85 6.95
CA ASP A 18 18.65 -0.66 8.24
C ASP A 18 19.28 0.48 9.07
N ASN A 19 20.61 0.62 9.01
CA ASN A 19 21.32 1.75 9.64
C ASN A 19 20.91 3.11 9.05
N LYS A 20 20.74 3.18 7.73
CA LYS A 20 20.29 4.41 7.07
C LYS A 20 18.83 4.70 7.36
N VAL A 21 17.97 3.68 7.41
CA VAL A 21 16.56 3.84 7.83
C VAL A 21 16.48 4.37 9.26
N ARG A 22 17.32 3.88 10.18
CA ARG A 22 17.40 4.42 11.55
C ARG A 22 17.82 5.88 11.58
N GLN A 23 18.83 6.27 10.80
CA GLN A 23 19.26 7.66 10.70
C GLN A 23 18.19 8.55 10.06
N GLN A 24 17.53 8.07 9.00
CA GLN A 24 16.42 8.75 8.34
C GLN A 24 15.28 9.00 9.33
N THR A 25 14.89 7.97 10.08
CA THR A 25 13.82 8.03 11.08
C THR A 25 14.16 8.99 12.22
N LYS A 26 15.42 9.00 12.66
CA LYS A 26 15.93 9.99 13.64
C LYS A 26 15.86 11.43 13.10
N ARG A 27 16.27 11.68 11.86
CA ARG A 27 16.15 13.03 11.25
C ARG A 27 14.71 13.52 11.21
N LEU A 28 13.76 12.62 10.93
CA LEU A 28 12.33 12.95 10.95
C LEU A 28 11.83 13.26 12.36
N LYS A 29 12.31 12.52 13.37
CA LYS A 29 12.06 12.81 14.79
C LYS A 29 12.61 14.18 15.18
N ASP A 30 13.84 14.48 14.80
CA ASP A 30 14.52 15.75 15.11
C ASP A 30 13.86 16.95 14.42
N ALA A 31 13.16 16.71 13.30
CA ALA A 31 12.31 17.70 12.63
C ALA A 31 10.92 17.88 13.28
N ASP A 32 10.69 17.27 14.46
CA ASP A 32 9.44 17.28 15.25
C ASP A 32 8.20 16.80 14.47
N ILE A 33 8.40 15.82 13.57
CA ILE A 33 7.29 15.16 12.88
C ILE A 33 6.68 14.11 13.79
N VAL A 34 5.35 14.13 13.91
CA VAL A 34 4.61 13.25 14.84
C VAL A 34 3.59 12.32 14.16
N ASN A 35 3.24 12.59 12.89
CA ASN A 35 2.33 11.76 12.11
C ASN A 35 3.09 11.09 10.97
N PHE A 36 3.05 9.75 10.92
CA PHE A 36 3.81 8.96 9.97
C PHE A 36 2.92 8.06 9.14
N PHE A 37 3.15 8.05 7.83
CA PHE A 37 2.53 7.14 6.87
C PHE A 37 3.63 6.27 6.25
N ALA A 38 3.68 4.99 6.63
CA ALA A 38 4.59 4.01 6.05
C ALA A 38 3.85 3.22 4.97
N VAL A 39 4.20 3.44 3.70
CA VAL A 39 3.56 2.81 2.54
C VAL A 39 4.56 1.95 1.81
N GLY A 40 4.25 0.67 1.60
CA GLY A 40 5.11 -0.22 0.84
C GLY A 40 4.88 -1.71 1.11
N SER A 41 5.90 -2.51 0.80
CA SER A 41 5.91 -3.93 1.18
C SER A 41 5.93 -4.07 2.70
N GLN A 42 5.39 -5.16 3.22
CA GLN A 42 5.46 -5.45 4.66
C GLN A 42 6.88 -5.46 5.19
N LYS A 43 7.83 -6.00 4.42
CA LYS A 43 9.25 -6.01 4.79
C LYS A 43 9.79 -4.59 4.97
N THR A 44 9.41 -3.68 4.07
CA THR A 44 9.81 -2.27 4.17
C THR A 44 9.18 -1.62 5.40
N ILE A 45 7.89 -1.85 5.63
CA ILE A 45 7.18 -1.27 6.77
C ILE A 45 7.74 -1.79 8.09
N SER A 46 7.96 -3.10 8.21
CA SER A 46 8.60 -3.74 9.37
C SER A 46 9.94 -3.09 9.72
N LYS A 47 10.82 -2.88 8.73
CA LYS A 47 12.09 -2.15 8.92
C LYS A 47 11.92 -0.73 9.43
N VAL A 48 10.91 -0.01 8.91
CA VAL A 48 10.62 1.36 9.35
C VAL A 48 10.12 1.36 10.80
N LEU A 49 9.22 0.43 11.15
CA LEU A 49 8.69 0.33 12.50
C LEU A 49 9.76 -0.11 13.51
N ASP A 50 10.65 -1.04 13.15
CA ASP A 50 11.79 -1.42 14.00
C ASP A 50 12.75 -0.24 14.20
N ALA A 51 12.98 0.57 13.16
CA ALA A 51 13.76 1.80 13.27
C ALA A 51 13.06 2.87 14.14
N ALA A 52 11.73 2.92 14.11
CA ALA A 52 10.93 3.77 14.98
C ALA A 52 11.02 3.30 16.45
N THR A 53 10.99 1.99 16.71
CA THR A 53 11.19 1.42 18.06
C THR A 53 12.56 1.84 18.60
N ALA A 54 13.61 1.67 17.79
CA ALA A 54 14.97 2.02 18.18
C ALA A 54 15.20 3.53 18.42
N ASN A 55 14.27 4.39 17.99
CA ASN A 55 14.31 5.83 18.19
C ASN A 55 13.23 6.32 19.18
N ASP A 56 12.59 5.43 19.94
CA ASP A 56 11.53 5.76 20.91
C ASP A 56 10.38 6.57 20.29
N MET A 57 9.95 6.17 19.10
CA MET A 57 8.90 6.87 18.33
C MET A 57 7.51 6.23 18.49
N PHE A 58 7.27 5.54 19.61
CA PHE A 58 5.97 5.00 19.97
C PHE A 58 5.45 5.63 21.27
N GLY A 59 4.13 5.55 21.48
CA GLY A 59 3.44 6.18 22.60
C GLY A 59 2.50 7.31 22.16
N ARG A 60 1.95 8.05 23.13
CA ARG A 60 0.83 8.99 22.89
C ARG A 60 1.17 10.19 21.98
N LYS A 61 2.46 10.52 21.83
CA LYS A 61 2.91 11.64 20.97
C LYS A 61 2.81 11.28 19.48
N TYR A 62 3.02 10.01 19.12
CA TYR A 62 3.24 9.59 17.74
C TYR A 62 2.04 8.83 17.18
N ALA A 63 1.64 9.17 15.96
CA ALA A 63 0.61 8.47 15.21
C ALA A 63 1.23 7.75 13.99
N TRP A 64 1.03 6.43 13.92
CA TRP A 64 1.56 5.60 12.86
C TRP A 64 0.44 4.97 12.04
N TYR A 65 0.53 5.16 10.72
CA TYR A 65 -0.34 4.55 9.74
C TYR A 65 0.52 3.74 8.78
N ALA A 66 0.22 2.46 8.63
CA ALA A 66 0.91 1.55 7.72
C ALA A 66 -0.04 1.10 6.61
N LEU A 67 0.40 1.14 5.36
CA LEU A 67 -0.39 0.73 4.21
C LEU A 67 0.43 -0.24 3.35
N SER A 68 -0.10 -1.45 3.15
CA SER A 68 0.49 -2.43 2.26
C SER A 68 -0.53 -3.01 1.29
N LYS A 69 -0.02 -3.47 0.14
CA LYS A 69 -0.78 -4.26 -0.83
C LYS A 69 -0.59 -5.77 -0.61
N ASP A 70 0.34 -6.14 0.27
CA ASP A 70 0.60 -7.53 0.65
C ASP A 70 -0.54 -8.06 1.54
N THR A 71 -0.71 -9.38 1.62
CA THR A 71 -1.88 -10.01 2.27
C THR A 71 -1.67 -10.42 3.72
N ASP A 72 -0.41 -10.52 4.14
CA ASP A 72 -0.05 -11.02 5.46
C ASP A 72 -0.10 -9.92 6.54
N ASP A 73 0.02 -10.32 7.80
CA ASP A 73 0.14 -9.36 8.91
C ASP A 73 1.59 -8.85 9.01
N ILE A 74 1.77 -7.58 9.39
CA ILE A 74 3.12 -7.05 9.67
C ILE A 74 3.67 -7.72 10.93
N GLN A 75 4.88 -8.23 10.82
CA GLN A 75 5.71 -8.65 11.95
C GLN A 75 6.69 -7.53 12.27
N CYS A 76 6.71 -7.03 13.51
CA CYS A 76 7.75 -6.13 13.99
C CYS A 76 8.04 -6.35 15.47
N GLY A 77 9.26 -6.02 15.92
CA GLY A 77 9.67 -6.12 17.32
C GLY A 77 9.19 -4.93 18.16
N CYS A 78 7.97 -4.45 17.89
CA CYS A 78 7.47 -3.20 18.43
C CYS A 78 6.75 -3.43 19.77
N GLU A 79 7.43 -3.22 20.89
CA GLU A 79 6.80 -3.23 22.22
C GLU A 79 6.00 -1.93 22.45
N ASN A 80 4.79 -2.03 22.99
CA ASN A 80 3.90 -0.88 23.30
C ASN A 80 3.62 0.06 22.10
N ALA A 81 3.67 -0.44 20.87
CA ALA A 81 3.36 0.34 19.68
C ALA A 81 1.85 0.36 19.38
N SER A 82 1.33 1.53 19.01
CA SER A 82 0.00 1.69 18.43
C SER A 82 0.16 2.08 16.97
N VAL A 83 -0.20 1.16 16.06
CA VAL A 83 -0.09 1.35 14.61
C VAL A 83 -1.42 0.98 13.97
N VAL A 84 -1.96 1.89 13.16
CA VAL A 84 -3.11 1.58 12.30
C VAL A 84 -2.58 0.96 11.02
N PHE A 85 -2.74 -0.36 10.87
CA PHE A 85 -2.31 -1.07 9.67
C PHE A 85 -3.50 -1.33 8.74
N MET A 86 -3.34 -0.96 7.47
CA MET A 86 -4.31 -1.21 6.39
C MET A 86 -3.68 -2.10 5.33
N TRP A 87 -4.32 -3.23 5.07
CA TRP A 87 -3.90 -4.19 4.05
C TRP A 87 -5.11 -4.96 3.50
N PRO A 88 -5.02 -5.47 2.26
CA PRO A 88 -6.09 -6.26 1.67
C PRO A 88 -6.25 -7.62 2.35
N ARG A 89 -7.49 -7.99 2.70
CA ARG A 89 -7.84 -9.33 3.18
C ARG A 89 -8.62 -10.10 2.12
N ILE A 90 -8.23 -11.35 1.89
CA ILE A 90 -8.95 -12.24 0.99
C ILE A 90 -10.21 -12.75 1.71
N SER A 91 -11.36 -12.25 1.31
CA SER A 91 -12.66 -12.71 1.79
C SER A 91 -12.98 -14.13 1.27
N PRO A 92 -13.81 -14.92 1.98
CA PRO A 92 -14.28 -16.22 1.49
C PRO A 92 -14.90 -16.14 0.09
N ASP A 93 -15.69 -15.09 -0.18
CA ASP A 93 -16.38 -14.89 -1.45
C ASP A 93 -15.41 -14.67 -2.62
N THR A 94 -14.31 -13.97 -2.36
CA THR A 94 -13.29 -13.69 -3.38
C THR A 94 -12.27 -14.83 -3.55
N ARG A 95 -12.19 -15.76 -2.59
CA ARG A 95 -11.15 -16.79 -2.56
C ARG A 95 -11.23 -17.73 -3.75
N GLY A 96 -12.43 -18.22 -4.07
CA GLY A 96 -12.63 -19.14 -5.20
C GLY A 96 -12.22 -18.50 -6.54
N ARG A 97 -12.58 -17.23 -6.74
CA ARG A 97 -12.18 -16.47 -7.92
C ARG A 97 -10.67 -16.26 -7.99
N LEU A 98 -10.02 -15.93 -6.87
CA LEU A 98 -8.56 -15.78 -6.85
C LEU A 98 -7.86 -17.10 -7.18
N THR A 99 -8.34 -18.23 -6.64
CA THR A 99 -7.79 -19.55 -6.97
C THR A 99 -7.97 -19.91 -8.45
N MET A 100 -9.13 -19.59 -9.04
CA MET A 100 -9.36 -19.75 -10.47
C MET A 100 -8.37 -18.91 -11.29
N LEU A 101 -8.23 -17.63 -10.96
CA LEU A 101 -7.29 -16.71 -11.62
C LEU A 101 -5.84 -17.21 -11.54
N GLN A 102 -5.44 -17.75 -10.39
CA GLN A 102 -4.09 -18.31 -10.19
C GLN A 102 -3.87 -19.59 -10.99
N LYS A 103 -4.85 -20.50 -11.04
CA LYS A 103 -4.71 -21.80 -11.72
C LYS A 103 -4.87 -21.69 -13.23
N ASP A 104 -5.93 -21.02 -13.69
CA ASP A 104 -6.34 -21.04 -15.09
C ASP A 104 -5.58 -20.01 -15.91
N PHE A 105 -5.19 -18.88 -15.30
CA PHE A 105 -4.51 -17.78 -15.96
C PHE A 105 -3.08 -17.55 -15.45
N GLN A 106 -2.57 -18.42 -14.57
CA GLN A 106 -1.19 -18.38 -14.05
C GLN A 106 -0.84 -17.03 -13.40
N LEU A 107 -1.83 -16.35 -12.80
CA LEU A 107 -1.65 -15.05 -12.14
C LEU A 107 -1.05 -15.23 -10.74
N SER A 108 0.25 -15.51 -10.70
CA SER A 108 1.02 -15.75 -9.47
C SER A 108 1.89 -14.56 -9.03
N ALA A 109 1.85 -13.45 -9.75
CA ALA A 109 2.63 -12.26 -9.41
C ALA A 109 2.15 -11.64 -8.07
N THR A 110 3.11 -11.06 -7.35
CA THR A 110 2.88 -10.40 -6.05
C THR A 110 3.04 -8.89 -6.19
N PRO A 111 2.22 -8.08 -5.50
CA PRO A 111 1.08 -8.48 -4.67
C PRO A 111 -0.12 -8.93 -5.51
N ALA A 112 -0.87 -9.93 -5.03
CA ALA A 112 -1.97 -10.55 -5.79
C ALA A 112 -3.07 -9.55 -6.22
N ILE A 113 -3.27 -8.48 -5.45
CA ILE A 113 -4.23 -7.42 -5.78
C ILE A 113 -3.88 -6.69 -7.08
N ASP A 114 -2.59 -6.48 -7.38
CA ASP A 114 -2.17 -5.81 -8.60
C ASP A 114 -2.47 -6.70 -9.81
N SER A 115 -2.10 -7.97 -9.74
CA SER A 115 -2.34 -8.93 -10.82
C SER A 115 -3.83 -9.09 -11.12
N ALA A 116 -4.65 -9.21 -10.07
CA ALA A 116 -6.09 -9.28 -10.20
C ALA A 116 -6.67 -7.99 -10.79
N PHE A 117 -6.20 -6.82 -10.35
CA PHE A 117 -6.63 -5.52 -10.87
C PHE A 117 -6.34 -5.38 -12.36
N TYR A 118 -5.11 -5.63 -12.80
CA TYR A 118 -4.73 -5.49 -14.21
C TYR A 118 -5.41 -6.52 -15.10
N PHE A 119 -5.63 -7.75 -14.61
CA PHE A 119 -6.41 -8.75 -15.33
C PHE A 119 -7.86 -8.28 -15.54
N ASP A 120 -8.53 -7.83 -14.48
CA ASP A 120 -9.90 -7.35 -14.55
C ASP A 120 -10.02 -6.11 -15.45
N TYR A 121 -9.06 -5.19 -15.34
CA TYR A 121 -8.97 -4.01 -16.19
C TYR A 121 -8.88 -4.39 -17.67
N ALA A 122 -7.98 -5.32 -18.03
CA ALA A 122 -7.80 -5.77 -19.41
C ALA A 122 -9.08 -6.45 -19.95
N ILE A 123 -9.66 -7.39 -19.20
CA ILE A 123 -10.87 -8.10 -19.62
C ILE A 123 -12.07 -7.14 -19.77
N ARG A 124 -12.23 -6.19 -18.83
CA ARG A 124 -13.27 -5.17 -18.93
C ARG A 124 -13.06 -4.25 -20.13
N GLY A 125 -11.82 -3.86 -20.41
CA GLY A 125 -11.46 -3.08 -21.59
C GLY A 125 -11.83 -3.80 -22.89
N ILE A 126 -11.45 -5.07 -23.04
CA ILE A 126 -11.77 -5.90 -24.21
C ILE A 126 -13.29 -6.05 -24.38
N LYS A 127 -14.01 -6.33 -23.29
CA LYS A 127 -15.48 -6.44 -23.32
C LYS A 127 -16.14 -5.13 -23.72
N ALA A 128 -15.67 -4.00 -23.19
CA ALA A 128 -16.18 -2.68 -23.55
C ALA A 128 -15.95 -2.39 -25.04
N ALA A 129 -14.74 -2.64 -25.56
CA ALA A 129 -14.43 -2.48 -26.98
C ALA A 129 -15.31 -3.37 -27.87
N ALA A 130 -15.48 -4.65 -27.51
CA ALA A 130 -16.34 -5.58 -28.24
C ALA A 130 -17.81 -5.12 -28.23
N ASN A 131 -18.30 -4.58 -27.12
CA ASN A 131 -19.64 -4.01 -27.03
C ASN A 131 -19.80 -2.76 -27.90
N LEU A 132 -18.79 -1.88 -27.91
CA LEU A 132 -18.76 -0.71 -28.80
C LEU A 132 -18.81 -1.13 -30.27
N ALA A 133 -18.01 -2.13 -30.66
CA ALA A 133 -17.99 -2.68 -32.02
C ALA A 133 -19.35 -3.26 -32.41
N LYS A 134 -19.97 -4.09 -31.54
CA LYS A 134 -21.32 -4.63 -31.76
C LYS A 134 -22.39 -3.55 -31.90
N SER A 135 -22.24 -2.44 -31.17
CA SER A 135 -23.16 -1.30 -31.24
C SER A 135 -22.89 -0.35 -32.41
N GLY A 136 -21.88 -0.62 -33.24
CA GLY A 136 -21.47 0.26 -34.35
C GLY A 136 -20.82 1.58 -33.92
N LYS A 137 -20.47 1.73 -32.64
CA LYS A 137 -19.93 2.98 -32.05
C LYS A 137 -18.41 2.98 -31.90
N TYR A 138 -17.73 1.95 -32.38
CA TYR A 138 -16.28 1.83 -32.24
C TYR A 138 -15.52 2.81 -33.12
N SER A 139 -16.00 3.05 -34.36
CA SER A 139 -15.39 3.98 -35.31
C SER A 139 -15.62 5.46 -34.98
N SER A 140 -16.63 5.77 -34.15
CA SER A 140 -16.96 7.13 -33.71
C SER A 140 -16.43 7.45 -32.31
N PHE A 141 -15.62 6.57 -31.72
CA PHE A 141 -15.02 6.79 -30.42
C PHE A 141 -14.02 7.97 -30.49
N THR A 142 -14.37 9.07 -29.83
CA THR A 142 -13.53 10.28 -29.76
C THR A 142 -12.90 10.33 -28.37
N TYR A 143 -11.57 10.38 -28.30
CA TYR A 143 -10.87 10.60 -27.03
C TYR A 143 -11.10 12.06 -26.60
N LEU A 144 -11.73 12.27 -25.44
CA LEU A 144 -11.84 13.57 -24.79
C LEU A 144 -10.57 13.87 -24.00
#